data_AF-A0A354X355-F1
#
_entry.id   AF-A0A354X355-F1
#
_cell.length_a   1.000
_cell.length_b   1.000
_cell.length_c   1.000
_cell.angle_alpha   90.00
_cell.angle_beta   90.00
_cell.angle_gamma   90.00
#
_symmetry.space_group_name_H-M   'P 1'
#
loop_
_entity.id
_entity.type
_entity.pdbx_description
1 polymer ?
#
loop_
_entity_poly.entity_id
_entity_poly.type
_entity_poly.pdbx_seq_one_letter_code
_entity_poly.pdbx_strand_id
1 'polypeptide(L)'
;MVFASAFVGATIGFLWYNSYPAQVFMGDTGSLAIGGIIGVFSILIHKELLLPILCGVFFVEALSVIIQRVYFKVTKKRYGFG
;
A
#
# COMPACT_ATOMS: atom_id res chain seq x y z
N MET A 1 1.29 -22.27 -1.82
CA MET A 1 0.57 -21.66 -2.96
C MET A 1 -0.94 -21.57 -2.75
N VAL A 2 -1.58 -22.49 -2.00
CA VAL A 2 -3.04 -22.46 -1.71
C VAL A 2 -3.52 -21.12 -1.11
N PHE A 3 -2.82 -20.57 -0.12
CA PHE A 3 -3.18 -19.28 0.46
C PHE A 3 -3.09 -18.14 -0.58
N ALA A 4 -2.01 -18.09 -1.36
CA ALA A 4 -1.81 -17.04 -2.35
C ALA A 4 -2.89 -17.06 -3.44
N SER A 5 -3.29 -18.25 -3.92
CA SER A 5 -4.41 -18.39 -4.86
C SER A 5 -5.75 -17.99 -4.26
N ALA A 6 -6.01 -18.35 -2.99
CA ALA A 6 -7.23 -17.94 -2.29
C ALA A 6 -7.27 -16.42 -2.07
N PHE A 7 -6.12 -15.83 -1.73
CA PHE A 7 -5.96 -14.39 -1.55
C PHE A 7 -6.20 -13.61 -2.85
N VAL A 8 -5.61 -14.07 -3.97
CA VAL A 8 -5.85 -13.49 -5.29
C VAL A 8 -7.33 -13.63 -5.69
N GLY A 9 -7.95 -14.79 -5.43
CA GLY A 9 -9.39 -14.98 -5.66
C GLY A 9 -10.25 -14.00 -4.85
N ALA A 10 -9.91 -13.78 -3.58
CA ALA A 10 -10.61 -12.83 -2.71
C ALA A 10 -10.44 -11.37 -3.17
N THR A 11 -9.25 -10.96 -3.61
CA THR A 11 -9.02 -9.59 -4.10
C THR A 11 -9.69 -9.34 -5.44
N ILE A 12 -9.75 -10.32 -6.34
CA ILE A 12 -10.51 -10.24 -7.59
C ILE A 12 -12.01 -10.14 -7.29
N GLY A 13 -12.52 -10.97 -6.38
CA GLY A 13 -13.93 -10.91 -5.94
C GLY A 13 -14.28 -9.57 -5.30
N PHE A 14 -13.39 -9.03 -4.45
CA PHE A 14 -13.54 -7.70 -3.87
C PHE A 14 -13.53 -6.59 -4.94
N LEU A 15 -12.63 -6.67 -5.93
CA LEU A 15 -12.51 -5.70 -7.01
C LEU A 15 -13.81 -5.57 -7.81
N TRP A 16 -14.60 -6.64 -7.97
CA TRP A 16 -15.90 -6.58 -8.63
C TRP A 16 -16.87 -5.61 -7.94
N TYR A 17 -16.90 -5.59 -6.60
CA TYR A 17 -17.75 -4.70 -5.81
C TYR A 17 -17.10 -3.33 -5.51
N ASN A 18 -15.78 -3.24 -5.67
CA ASN A 18 -15.00 -2.02 -5.44
C ASN A 18 -14.78 -1.20 -6.73
N SER A 19 -14.94 -1.82 -7.92
CA SER A 19 -14.83 -1.13 -9.21
C SER A 19 -15.84 0.00 -9.32
N TYR A 20 -15.44 1.08 -10.00
CA TYR A 20 -16.26 2.29 -10.09
C TYR A 20 -17.63 2.00 -10.77
N PRO A 21 -18.77 2.42 -10.18
CA PRO A 21 -18.94 3.10 -8.89
C PRO A 21 -18.86 2.13 -7.68
N ALA A 22 -17.98 2.45 -6.72
CA ALA A 22 -17.67 1.57 -5.60
C ALA A 22 -18.87 1.36 -4.66
N GLN A 23 -19.22 0.10 -4.41
CA GLN A 23 -20.30 -0.28 -3.49
C GLN A 23 -19.75 -0.68 -2.11
N VAL A 24 -18.53 -1.22 -2.08
CA VAL A 24 -17.84 -1.67 -0.86
C VAL A 24 -16.46 -1.04 -0.81
N PHE A 25 -16.17 -0.35 0.30
CA PHE A 25 -14.86 0.22 0.58
C PHE A 25 -14.01 -0.75 1.38
N MET A 26 -12.72 -0.79 1.07
CA MET A 26 -11.77 -1.69 1.70
C MET A 26 -11.53 -1.36 3.18
N GLY A 27 -11.50 -0.07 3.50
CA GLY A 27 -11.17 0.44 4.83
C GLY A 27 -9.73 0.13 5.28
N ASP A 28 -9.41 0.54 6.50
CA ASP A 28 -8.10 0.30 7.10
C ASP A 28 -7.85 -1.18 7.41
N THR A 29 -8.91 -1.92 7.75
CA THR A 29 -8.81 -3.36 8.04
C THR A 29 -8.30 -4.15 6.84
N GLY A 30 -8.84 -3.89 5.65
CA GLY A 30 -8.41 -4.58 4.44
C GLY A 30 -7.04 -4.11 3.96
N SER A 31 -6.79 -2.80 3.94
CA SER A 31 -5.52 -2.25 3.42
C SER A 31 -4.32 -2.69 4.25
N LEU A 32 -4.42 -2.66 5.59
CA LEU A 32 -3.35 -3.08 6.49
C LEU A 32 -3.12 -4.60 6.43
N ALA A 33 -4.19 -5.38 6.28
CA ALA A 33 -4.09 -6.82 6.09
C ALA A 33 -3.38 -7.20 4.79
N ILE A 34 -3.71 -6.56 3.66
CA ILE A 34 -3.04 -6.81 2.37
C ILE A 34 -1.55 -6.44 2.44
N GLY A 35 -1.23 -5.27 3.02
CA GLY A 35 0.16 -4.85 3.21
C GLY A 35 0.95 -5.83 4.08
N GLY A 36 0.37 -6.28 5.19
CA GLY A 36 0.97 -7.26 6.08
C GLY A 36 1.21 -8.62 5.41
N ILE A 37 0.23 -9.12 4.66
CA ILE A 37 0.34 -10.38 3.90
C ILE A 37 1.49 -10.28 2.89
N ILE A 38 1.55 -9.22 2.08
CA ILE A 38 2.61 -9.04 1.08
C ILE A 38 4.00 -8.97 1.75
N GLY A 39 4.11 -8.26 2.87
CA GLY A 39 5.35 -8.19 3.66
C GLY A 39 5.81 -9.55 4.18
N VAL A 40 4.89 -10.32 4.79
CA VAL A 40 5.19 -11.67 5.29
C VAL A 40 5.60 -12.61 4.16
N PHE A 41 4.89 -12.59 3.02
CA PHE A 41 5.26 -13.40 1.85
C PHE A 41 6.65 -13.08 1.32
N SER A 42 7.03 -11.79 1.31
CA SER A 42 8.35 -11.37 0.86
C SER A 42 9.48 -11.88 1.75
N ILE A 43 9.27 -11.91 3.06
CA ILE A 43 10.23 -12.48 4.03
C ILE A 43 10.31 -14.00 3.86
N LEU A 44 9.17 -14.68 3.77
CA LEU A 44 9.11 -16.15 3.62
C LEU A 44 9.79 -16.66 2.34
N ILE A 45 9.73 -15.88 1.25
CA ILE A 45 10.36 -16.23 -0.04
C ILE A 45 11.84 -15.77 -0.08
N HIS A 46 12.32 -15.09 0.98
CA HIS A 46 13.66 -14.49 1.06
C HIS A 46 13.98 -13.57 -0.14
N LYS A 47 12.96 -12.87 -0.66
CA LYS A 47 13.10 -11.96 -1.80
C LYS A 47 12.65 -10.55 -1.45
N GLU A 48 13.20 -10.06 -0.35
CA GLU A 48 12.90 -8.77 0.26
C GLU A 48 13.19 -7.59 -0.68
N LEU A 49 14.28 -7.68 -1.45
CA LEU A 49 14.69 -6.63 -2.40
C LEU A 49 13.76 -6.50 -3.61
N LEU A 50 12.89 -7.48 -3.88
CA LEU A 50 11.91 -7.39 -4.97
C LEU A 50 10.62 -6.67 -4.55
N LEU A 51 10.36 -6.54 -3.25
CA LEU A 51 9.13 -5.92 -2.74
C LEU A 51 8.98 -4.46 -3.19
N PRO A 52 10.01 -3.59 -3.17
CA PRO A 52 9.88 -2.22 -3.68
C PRO A 52 9.58 -2.15 -5.17
N ILE A 53 10.05 -3.13 -5.95
CA ILE A 53 9.83 -3.19 -7.39
C ILE A 53 8.40 -3.67 -7.69
N LEU A 54 7.96 -4.73 -7.02
CA LEU A 54 6.61 -5.30 -7.17
C LEU A 54 5.52 -4.37 -6.59
N CYS A 55 5.84 -3.66 -5.52
CA CYS A 55 4.96 -2.71 -4.84
C CYS A 55 5.34 -1.26 -5.17
N GLY A 56 5.85 -0.99 -6.37
CA GLY A 56 6.37 0.32 -6.77
C GLY A 56 5.38 1.46 -6.54
N VAL A 57 4.10 1.26 -6.87
CA VAL A 57 3.05 2.27 -6.63
C VAL A 57 2.89 2.57 -5.14
N PHE A 58 2.78 1.54 -4.29
CA PHE A 58 2.69 1.72 -2.84
C PHE A 58 3.93 2.41 -2.26
N PHE A 59 5.11 2.07 -2.78
CA PHE A 59 6.37 2.66 -2.34
C PHE A 59 6.47 4.14 -2.71
N VAL A 60 6.12 4.50 -3.94
CA VAL A 60 6.11 5.89 -4.42
C VAL A 60 5.06 6.72 -3.67
N GLU A 61 3.87 6.16 -3.40
CA GLU A 61 2.83 6.82 -2.60
C GLU A 61 3.35 7.17 -1.19
N ALA A 62 3.97 6.20 -0.52
CA ALA A 62 4.56 6.42 0.81
C ALA A 62 5.69 7.46 0.76
N LEU A 63 6.57 7.38 -0.24
CA LEU A 63 7.64 8.37 -0.44
C LEU A 63 7.10 9.76 -0.71
N SER A 64 6.06 9.89 -1.53
CA SER A 64 5.40 11.15 -1.84
C SER A 64 4.92 11.84 -0.56
N VAL A 65 4.22 11.12 0.32
CA VAL A 65 3.74 11.65 1.60
C VAL A 65 4.89 12.04 2.54
N ILE A 66 5.95 11.24 2.60
CA ILE A 66 7.13 11.55 3.42
C ILE A 66 7.79 12.84 2.92
N ILE A 67 8.05 12.96 1.62
CA ILE A 67 8.63 14.15 1.00
C ILE A 67 7.73 15.35 1.24
N GLN A 68 6.42 15.21 1.04
CA GLN A 68 5.45 16.29 1.24
C GLN A 68 5.43 16.77 2.70
N ARG A 69 5.47 15.85 3.67
CA ARG A 69 5.56 16.18 5.11
C ARG A 69 6.89 16.84 5.47
N VAL A 70 8.01 16.35 4.94
CA VAL A 70 9.35 16.93 5.18
C VAL A 70 9.43 18.33 4.58
N TYR A 71 8.98 18.50 3.34
CA TYR A 71 8.93 19.78 2.66
C TYR A 71 8.07 20.79 3.43
N PHE A 72 6.88 20.39 3.89
CA PHE A 72 6.03 21.24 4.71
C PHE A 72 6.72 21.66 6.02
N LYS A 73 7.40 20.72 6.70
CA LYS A 73 8.11 21.00 7.95
C LYS A 73 9.29 21.96 7.76
N VAL A 74 10.06 21.77 6.68
CA VAL A 74 11.21 22.63 6.35
C VAL A 74 10.74 24.02 5.93
N THR A 75 9.73 24.12 5.08
CA THR A 75 9.16 25.39 4.60
C THR A 75 8.55 26.19 5.74
N LYS A 76 7.77 25.54 6.63
CA LYS A 76 7.20 26.18 7.83
C LYS A 76 8.28 26.74 8.76
N LYS A 77 9.40 26.00 8.94
CA LYS A 77 10.54 26.45 9.76
C LYS A 77 11.29 27.63 9.13
N ARG A 78 11.27 27.76 7.79
CA ARG A 78 12.02 28.78 7.05
C ARG A 78 11.22 30.06 6.79
N TYR A 79 9.92 29.96 6.53
CA TYR A 79 9.10 31.09 6.12
C TYR A 79 7.95 31.40 7.09
N GLY A 80 7.71 30.61 8.13
CA GLY A 80 6.70 30.86 9.16
C GLY A 80 5.24 30.72 8.71
N PHE A 81 4.97 30.66 7.40
CA PHE A 81 3.66 30.41 6.85
C PHE A 81 3.46 28.91 6.61
N GLY A 82 2.39 28.38 7.19
CA GLY A 82 1.89 27.02 7.03
C GLY A 82 0.54 26.88 7.69
#